data_AF-A0A1F8LR06-F1
#
_entry.id   AF-A0A1F8LR06-F1
#
_cell.length_a   1.000
_cell.length_b   1.000
_cell.length_c   1.000
_cell.angle_alpha   90.00
_cell.angle_beta   90.00
_cell.angle_gamma   90.00
#
_symmetry.space_group_name_H-M   'P 1'
#
loop_
_entity.id
_entity.type
_entity.pdbx_description
1 polymer ?
#
loop_
_entity_poly.entity_id
_entity_poly.type
_entity_poly.pdbx_seq_one_letter_code
_entity_poly.pdbx_strand_id
1 'polypeptide(L)'
;MRNLGSLIIIAVGAAILVFGIIFIVQSGSAKQQIADDIAPLTLDEVDVRYDAVVVQHNTMRSTEEPKIQTGQAAPSAMYNYLSIQRTSLGLARTSIGLANFTRMTGIIDVIVGVGLLFAGMLLMQKRAV
;
A
#
# COMPACT_ATOMS: atom_id res chain seq x y z
N MET A 1 -37.20 1.79 -21.59
CA MET A 1 -35.73 1.76 -21.83
C MET A 1 -35.01 3.09 -21.55
N ARG A 2 -35.64 4.28 -21.69
CA ARG A 2 -34.94 5.57 -21.51
C ARG A 2 -34.40 5.81 -20.09
N ASN A 3 -35.16 5.55 -19.01
CA ASN A 3 -34.70 5.77 -17.62
C ASN A 3 -33.72 4.69 -17.09
N LEU A 4 -33.51 3.62 -17.86
CA LEU A 4 -32.67 2.50 -17.46
C LEU A 4 -31.20 2.94 -17.36
N GLY A 5 -30.72 3.76 -18.30
CA GLY A 5 -29.32 4.23 -18.30
C GLY A 5 -28.95 5.10 -17.10
N SER A 6 -29.83 6.00 -16.68
CA SER A 6 -29.60 6.84 -15.48
C SER A 6 -29.66 6.02 -14.20
N LEU A 7 -30.56 5.04 -14.11
CA LEU A 7 -30.61 4.10 -12.99
C LEU A 7 -29.34 3.25 -12.89
N ILE A 8 -28.82 2.77 -14.02
CA ILE A 8 -27.55 2.02 -14.07
C ILE A 8 -26.39 2.89 -13.57
N ILE A 9 -26.30 4.15 -14.01
CA ILE A 9 -25.24 5.08 -13.58
C ILE A 9 -25.29 5.29 -12.06
N ILE A 10 -26.49 5.48 -11.50
CA ILE A 10 -26.68 5.63 -10.04
C ILE A 10 -26.27 4.35 -9.31
N ALA A 11 -26.71 3.18 -9.80
CA ALA A 11 -26.38 1.90 -9.18
C ALA A 11 -24.87 1.61 -9.20
N VAL A 12 -24.21 1.89 -10.32
CA VAL A 12 -22.74 1.78 -10.44
C VAL A 12 -22.04 2.77 -9.52
N GLY A 13 -22.49 4.02 -9.46
CA GLY A 13 -21.95 5.03 -8.55
C GLY A 13 -22.07 4.62 -7.07
N ALA A 14 -23.21 4.05 -6.68
CA ALA A 14 -23.43 3.52 -5.34
C ALA A 14 -22.50 2.34 -5.03
N ALA A 15 -22.34 1.40 -5.96
CA ALA A 15 -21.45 0.25 -5.80
C ALA A 15 -19.99 0.69 -5.61
N ILE A 16 -19.50 1.59 -6.46
CA ILE A 16 -18.13 2.13 -6.37
C ILE A 16 -17.92 2.86 -5.04
N LEU A 17 -18.90 3.65 -4.60
CA LEU A 17 -18.86 4.35 -3.32
C LEU A 17 -18.74 3.38 -2.14
N VAL A 18 -19.50 2.28 -2.15
CA VAL A 18 -19.43 1.23 -1.13
C VAL A 18 -18.05 0.58 -1.12
N PHE A 19 -17.50 0.22 -2.28
CA PHE A 19 -16.14 -0.32 -2.36
C PHE A 19 -15.08 0.65 -1.86
N GLY A 20 -15.22 1.94 -2.18
CA GLY A 20 -14.30 2.97 -1.71
C GLY A 20 -14.24 3.06 -0.18
N ILE A 21 -15.41 3.03 0.48
CA ILE A 21 -15.49 3.02 1.95
C ILE A 21 -14.84 1.75 2.52
N ILE A 22 -15.12 0.58 1.95
CA ILE A 22 -14.55 -0.69 2.40
C ILE A 22 -13.02 -0.66 2.29
N PHE A 23 -12.46 -0.17 1.17
CA PHE A 23 -11.01 -0.07 0.99
C PHE A 23 -10.35 0.88 1.98
N ILE A 24 -10.98 2.02 2.28
CA ILE A 24 -10.47 2.94 3.32
C ILE A 24 -10.44 2.23 4.68
N VAL A 25 -11.51 1.54 5.08
CA VAL A 25 -11.57 0.85 6.38
C VAL A 25 -10.55 -0.29 6.46
N GLN A 26 -10.48 -1.13 5.43
CA GLN A 26 -9.54 -2.26 5.38
C GLN A 26 -8.08 -1.80 5.39
N SER A 27 -7.77 -0.67 4.75
CA SER A 27 -6.42 -0.09 4.79
C SER A 27 -6.00 0.31 6.21
N GLY A 28 -6.95 0.80 7.02
CA GLY A 28 -6.69 1.16 8.42
C GLY A 28 -6.37 -0.06 9.27
N SER A 29 -7.17 -1.13 9.15
CA SER A 29 -6.89 -2.38 9.87
C SER A 29 -5.56 -3.02 9.46
N ALA A 30 -5.23 -2.98 8.17
CA ALA A 30 -3.95 -3.50 7.68
C ALA A 30 -2.76 -2.71 8.24
N LYS A 31 -2.86 -1.37 8.31
CA LYS A 31 -1.81 -0.54 8.93
C LYS A 31 -1.60 -0.86 10.41
N GLN A 32 -2.69 -1.10 11.14
CA GLN A 32 -2.59 -1.46 12.56
C GLN A 32 -1.88 -2.80 12.75
N GLN A 33 -2.26 -3.82 11.97
CA GLN A 33 -1.59 -5.12 12.00
C GLN A 33 -0.09 -5.00 11.72
N ILE A 34 0.28 -4.22 10.70
CA ILE A 34 1.69 -3.98 10.40
C ILE A 34 2.39 -3.29 11.58
N ALA A 35 1.76 -2.27 12.18
CA ALA A 35 2.32 -1.56 13.33
C ALA A 35 2.55 -2.48 14.54
N ASP A 36 1.63 -3.41 14.77
CA ASP A 36 1.74 -4.40 15.83
C ASP A 36 2.88 -5.41 15.54
N ASP A 37 3.02 -5.85 14.28
CA ASP A 37 4.03 -6.83 13.86
C ASP A 37 5.46 -6.30 13.88
N ILE A 38 5.65 -4.99 13.64
CA ILE A 38 6.98 -4.36 13.61
C ILE A 38 7.40 -3.75 14.95
N ALA A 39 6.52 -3.81 15.96
CA ALA A 39 6.81 -3.25 17.28
C ALA A 39 8.15 -3.78 17.81
N PRO A 40 9.00 -2.91 18.39
CA PRO A 40 8.70 -1.57 18.86
C PRO A 40 8.88 -0.44 17.83
N LEU A 41 9.20 -0.72 16.56
CA LEU A 41 9.35 0.34 15.57
C LEU A 41 7.99 0.97 15.22
N THR A 42 7.97 2.29 15.05
CA THR A 42 6.82 2.97 14.45
C THR A 42 6.85 2.86 12.92
N LEU A 43 5.69 3.02 12.27
CA LEU A 43 5.58 2.99 10.81
C LEU A 43 6.48 4.02 10.11
N ASP A 44 6.67 5.19 10.74
CA ASP A 44 7.49 6.28 10.20
C ASP A 44 9.00 6.03 10.36
N GLU A 45 9.38 5.19 11.33
CA GLU A 45 10.78 4.81 11.57
C GLU A 45 11.25 3.65 10.69
N VAL A 46 10.33 2.90 10.07
CA VAL A 46 10.69 1.76 9.20
C VAL A 46 11.61 2.18 8.06
N ASP A 47 11.32 3.30 7.42
CA ASP A 47 12.13 3.81 6.30
C ASP A 47 13.53 4.21 6.77
N VAL A 48 13.61 4.96 7.87
CA VAL A 48 14.88 5.39 8.47
C VAL A 48 15.72 4.18 8.89
N ARG A 49 15.09 3.17 9.50
CA ARG A 49 15.78 1.95 9.90
C ARG A 49 16.22 1.13 8.70
N TYR A 50 15.37 1.00 7.68
CA TYR A 50 15.70 0.31 6.43
C TYR A 50 16.93 0.95 5.77
N ASP A 51 16.94 2.27 5.62
CA ASP A 51 18.04 2.99 4.99
C ASP A 51 19.35 2.83 5.78
N ALA A 52 19.29 2.89 7.11
CA ALA A 52 20.44 2.62 7.97
C ALA A 52 21.00 1.19 7.77
N VAL A 53 20.13 0.18 7.69
CA VAL A 53 20.52 -1.22 7.45
C VAL A 53 21.07 -1.41 6.05
N VAL A 54 20.52 -0.73 5.04
CA VAL A 54 21.04 -0.75 3.67
C VAL A 54 22.46 -0.20 3.61
N VAL A 55 22.73 0.92 4.29
CA VAL A 55 24.07 1.51 4.37
C VAL A 55 25.05 0.52 5.00
N GLN A 56 24.72 -0.03 6.18
CA GLN A 56 25.56 -1.01 6.87
C GLN A 56 25.81 -2.27 6.04
N HIS A 57 24.75 -2.81 5.42
CA HIS A 57 24.85 -3.97 4.55
C HIS A 57 25.75 -3.68 3.36
N ASN A 58 25.60 -2.53 2.69
CA ASN A 58 26.42 -2.16 1.54
C ASN A 58 27.90 -1.99 1.90
N THR A 59 28.20 -1.44 3.08
CA THR A 59 29.58 -1.35 3.59
C THR A 59 30.20 -2.73 3.83
N MET A 60 29.45 -3.68 4.40
CA MET A 60 29.95 -5.04 4.57
C MET A 60 30.06 -5.77 3.24
N ARG A 61 29.08 -5.56 2.37
CA ARG A 61 29.03 -6.14 1.03
C ARG A 61 30.25 -5.78 0.21
N SER A 62 30.69 -4.52 0.20
CA SER A 62 31.93 -4.14 -0.50
C SER A 62 33.18 -4.83 0.04
N THR A 63 33.16 -5.30 1.28
CA THR A 63 34.30 -5.91 1.97
C THR A 63 34.28 -7.45 1.87
N GLU A 64 33.11 -8.06 1.98
CA GLU A 64 32.93 -9.51 2.03
C GLU A 64 32.55 -10.13 0.68
N GLU A 65 31.74 -9.45 -0.14
CA GLU A 65 31.15 -10.03 -1.35
C GLU A 65 32.18 -10.49 -2.40
N PRO A 66 33.31 -9.80 -2.64
CA PRO A 66 34.36 -10.30 -3.54
C PRO A 66 34.96 -11.64 -3.09
N LYS A 67 35.10 -11.86 -1.78
CA LYS A 67 35.65 -13.10 -1.20
C LYS A 67 34.62 -14.22 -1.17
N ILE A 68 33.35 -13.87 -1.01
CA ILE A 68 32.22 -14.81 -1.08
C ILE A 68 32.04 -15.31 -2.53
N GLN A 69 32.05 -14.42 -3.51
CA GLN A 69 31.87 -14.78 -4.93
C GLN A 69 32.98 -15.66 -5.48
N THR A 70 34.20 -15.50 -4.95
CA THR A 70 35.35 -16.33 -5.31
C THR A 70 35.44 -17.63 -4.51
N GLY A 71 34.46 -17.90 -3.63
CA GLY A 71 34.41 -19.11 -2.78
C GLY A 71 35.49 -19.16 -1.70
N GLN A 72 36.20 -18.06 -1.47
CA GLN A 72 37.32 -17.99 -0.53
C GLN A 72 36.89 -17.78 0.93
N ALA A 73 35.66 -17.31 1.15
CA ALA A 73 35.09 -17.13 2.48
C ALA A 73 33.57 -17.34 2.47
N ALA A 74 33.03 -17.91 3.55
CA ALA A 74 31.60 -17.91 3.81
C ALA A 74 31.15 -16.51 4.29
N PRO A 75 29.87 -16.12 4.06
CA PRO A 75 29.34 -14.86 4.57
C PRO A 75 29.40 -14.79 6.09
N SER A 76 29.75 -13.63 6.64
CA SER A 76 29.78 -13.46 8.09
C SER A 76 28.37 -13.53 8.70
N ALA A 77 28.29 -13.87 9.99
CA ALA A 77 27.02 -13.89 10.71
C ALA A 77 26.33 -12.51 10.68
N MET A 78 27.11 -11.43 10.72
CA MET A 78 26.61 -10.07 10.63
C MET A 78 26.08 -9.73 9.23
N TYR A 79 26.79 -10.15 8.17
CA TYR A 79 26.31 -9.99 6.80
C TYR A 79 24.96 -10.67 6.59
N ASN A 80 24.82 -11.92 7.06
CA ASN A 80 23.56 -12.66 7.01
C ASN A 80 22.46 -11.99 7.85
N TYR A 81 22.78 -11.52 9.06
CA TYR A 81 21.83 -10.81 9.92
C TYR A 81 21.29 -9.54 9.25
N LEU A 82 22.18 -8.70 8.71
CA LEU A 82 21.77 -7.47 8.02
C LEU A 82 20.98 -7.74 6.74
N SER A 83 21.31 -8.81 6.01
CA SER A 83 20.55 -9.23 4.83
C SER A 83 19.11 -9.63 5.19
N ILE A 84 18.94 -10.42 6.26
CA ILE A 84 17.61 -10.81 6.77
C ILE A 84 16.85 -9.58 7.26
N GLN A 85 17.50 -8.71 8.05
CA GLN A 85 16.88 -7.50 8.58
C GLN A 85 16.47 -6.52 7.46
N ARG A 86 17.28 -6.37 6.42
CA ARG A 86 16.93 -5.59 5.23
C ARG A 86 15.70 -6.18 4.54
N THR A 87 15.62 -7.50 4.42
CA THR A 87 14.50 -8.19 3.78
C THR A 87 13.22 -8.00 4.59
N SER A 88 13.25 -8.22 5.91
CA SER A 88 12.06 -8.03 6.76
C SER A 88 11.56 -6.59 6.77
N LEU A 89 12.46 -5.61 6.90
CA LEU A 89 12.11 -4.19 6.83
C LEU A 89 11.60 -3.79 5.45
N GLY A 90 12.16 -4.38 4.38
CA GLY A 90 11.68 -4.17 3.01
C GLY A 90 10.26 -4.70 2.78
N LEU A 91 9.94 -5.85 3.37
CA LEU A 91 8.58 -6.39 3.37
C LEU A 91 7.63 -5.48 4.15
N ALA A 92 8.00 -5.05 5.36
CA ALA A 92 7.20 -4.11 6.15
C ALA A 92 6.94 -2.81 5.37
N ARG A 93 7.96 -2.20 4.76
CA ARG A 93 7.85 -0.99 3.94
C ARG A 93 6.89 -1.18 2.76
N THR A 94 6.98 -2.33 2.09
CA THR A 94 6.07 -2.67 0.97
C THR A 94 4.64 -2.81 1.45
N SER A 95 4.40 -3.50 2.57
CA SER A 95 3.07 -3.65 3.17
C SER A 95 2.47 -2.30 3.59
N ILE A 96 3.27 -1.39 4.16
CA ILE A 96 2.86 -0.01 4.49
C ILE A 96 2.46 0.74 3.22
N GLY A 97 3.27 0.61 2.17
CA GLY A 97 3.00 1.19 0.85
C GLY A 97 1.70 0.69 0.24
N LEU A 98 1.44 -0.62 0.31
CA LEU A 98 0.20 -1.23 -0.16
C LEU A 98 -1.00 -0.75 0.65
N ALA A 99 -0.90 -0.66 1.98
CA ALA A 99 -1.98 -0.14 2.80
C ALA A 99 -2.28 1.34 2.47
N ASN A 100 -1.24 2.17 2.26
CA ASN A 100 -1.41 3.54 1.77
C ASN A 100 -2.08 3.60 0.40
N PHE A 101 -1.66 2.75 -0.53
CA PHE A 101 -2.22 2.67 -1.87
C PHE A 101 -3.70 2.30 -1.83
N THR A 102 -4.08 1.25 -1.08
CA THR A 102 -5.48 0.83 -0.91
C THR A 102 -6.34 1.94 -0.30
N ARG A 103 -5.79 2.72 0.64
CA ARG A 103 -6.49 3.88 1.17
C ARG A 103 -6.74 4.94 0.09
N MET A 104 -5.71 5.23 -0.71
CA MET A 104 -5.79 6.23 -1.77
C MET A 104 -6.78 5.80 -2.87
N THR A 105 -6.76 4.54 -3.30
CA THR A 105 -7.74 4.02 -4.25
C THR A 105 -9.15 4.11 -3.68
N GLY A 106 -9.34 3.77 -2.41
CA GLY A 106 -10.65 3.91 -1.74
C GLY A 106 -11.16 5.35 -1.72
N ILE A 107 -10.28 6.34 -1.50
CA ILE A 107 -10.65 7.77 -1.59
C ILE A 107 -11.08 8.16 -3.01
N ILE A 108 -10.33 7.72 -4.02
CA ILE A 108 -10.67 7.97 -5.43
C ILE A 108 -12.03 7.36 -5.78
N ASP A 109 -12.28 6.13 -5.35
CA ASP A 109 -13.55 5.43 -5.57
C ASP A 109 -14.71 6.19 -4.92
N VAL A 110 -14.53 6.74 -3.71
CA VAL A 110 -15.56 7.60 -3.10
C VAL A 110 -15.84 8.84 -3.96
N ILE A 111 -14.81 9.53 -4.45
CA ILE A 111 -14.97 10.73 -5.28
C ILE A 111 -15.71 10.39 -6.59
N VAL A 112 -15.29 9.32 -7.27
CA VAL A 112 -15.91 8.84 -8.52
C VAL A 112 -17.36 8.39 -8.27
N GLY A 113 -17.59 7.63 -7.21
CA GLY A 113 -18.91 7.14 -6.82
C GLY A 113 -19.89 8.29 -6.56
N VAL A 114 -19.48 9.30 -5.77
CA VAL A 114 -20.26 10.52 -5.55
C VAL A 114 -20.52 11.27 -6.86
N GLY A 115 -19.51 11.41 -7.71
CA GLY A 115 -19.65 12.06 -9.03
C GLY A 115 -20.68 11.36 -9.93
N LEU A 116 -20.67 10.03 -9.97
CA LEU A 116 -21.62 9.22 -10.74
C LEU A 116 -23.04 9.33 -10.18
N LEU A 117 -23.20 9.36 -8.86
CA LEU A 117 -24.51 9.60 -8.24
C LEU A 117 -25.09 10.95 -8.66
N PHE A 118 -24.29 12.03 -8.58
CA PHE A 118 -24.72 13.35 -9.04
C PHE A 118 -25.03 13.39 -10.54
N ALA A 119 -24.17 12.81 -11.39
CA ALA A 119 -24.40 12.74 -12.83
C ALA A 119 -25.69 11.98 -13.16
N GLY A 120 -25.94 10.86 -12.49
CA GLY A 120 -27.15 10.08 -12.63
C GLY A 120 -28.42 10.86 -12.23
N MET A 121 -28.37 11.59 -11.12
CA MET A 121 -29.48 12.45 -10.67
C MET A 121 -29.75 13.61 -11.64
N LEU A 122 -28.70 14.30 -12.10
CA LEU A 122 -28.83 15.40 -13.08
C LEU A 122 -29.41 14.92 -14.41
N LEU A 123 -29.03 13.72 -14.87
CA LEU A 123 -29.60 13.11 -16.07
C LEU A 123 -31.07 12.73 -15.91
N MET A 124 -31.51 12.35 -14.70
CA MET A 124 -32.93 12.14 -14.42
C MET A 124 -33.71 13.46 -14.44
N GLN A 125 -33.19 14.52 -13.83
CA GLN A 125 -33.84 15.83 -13.80
C GLN A 125 -34.00 16.43 -15.20
N LYS A 126 -32.96 16.41 -16.04
CA LYS A 126 -33.02 16.88 -17.44
C LYS A 126 -34.00 16.10 -18.32
N ARG A 127 -34.44 14.92 -17.90
CA ARG A 127 -35.40 14.08 -18.64
C ARG A 127 -36.82 14.18 -18.11
N ALA A 128 -37.01 14.80 -16.94
CA ALA A 128 -38.31 15.07 -16.34
C ALA A 128 -38.89 16.42 -16.79
N VAL A 129 -38.04 17.31 -17.31
CA VAL A 129 -38.40 18.57 -18.01
C VAL A 129 -38.49 18.29 -19.51
#